data_AF-A0A2N1CVZ1-F1
#
_entry.id   AF-A0A2N1CVZ1-F1
#
_cell.length_a   1.000
_cell.length_b   1.000
_cell.length_c   1.000
_cell.angle_alpha   90.00
_cell.angle_beta   90.00
_cell.angle_gamma   90.00
#
_symmetry.space_group_name_H-M   'P 1'
#
loop_
_entity.id
_entity.type
_entity.pdbx_description
1 polymer ?
#
loop_
_entity_poly.entity_id
_entity_poly.type
_entity_poly.pdbx_seq_one_letter_code
_entity_poly.pdbx_strand_id
1 'polypeptide(L)' 'SRLTHEPRCGILFVFINRNKTMIRTLAYDGTGFWLMTKRLSKGKFQCWPTVNSPVHPFEARQLRQLLSPV' A
#
# COMPACT_ATOMS: atom_id res chain seq x y z
N SER A 1 8.14 -10.58 -4.37
CA SER A 1 8.66 -9.20 -4.43
C SER A 1 9.76 -9.07 -3.39
N ARG A 2 10.98 -8.70 -3.77
CA ARG A 2 12.07 -8.41 -2.81
C ARG A 2 11.95 -6.93 -2.38
N LEU A 3 12.12 -6.68 -1.09
CA LEU A 3 12.15 -5.34 -0.52
C LEU A 3 13.56 -4.78 -0.72
N THR A 4 13.70 -3.74 -1.56
CA THR A 4 14.99 -3.13 -1.93
C THR A 4 15.38 -1.95 -1.04
N HIS A 5 14.60 -1.64 0.01
CA HIS A 5 14.81 -0.51 0.90
C HIS A 5 14.79 -0.96 2.37
N GLU A 6 15.61 -0.30 3.20
CA GLU A 6 15.68 -0.54 4.65
C GLU A 6 14.29 -0.37 5.29
N PRO A 7 13.67 -1.43 5.85
CA PRO A 7 12.30 -1.38 6.36
C PRO A 7 12.11 -0.48 7.59
N ARG A 8 13.22 -0.02 8.19
CA ARG A 8 13.27 0.62 9.51
C ARG A 8 12.97 2.12 9.50
N CYS A 9 12.78 2.73 8.33
CA CYS A 9 12.64 4.19 8.20
C CYS A 9 11.27 4.59 7.66
N GLY A 10 10.21 4.57 8.48
CA GLY A 10 8.92 5.23 8.16
C GLY A 10 8.23 4.85 6.84
N ILE A 11 8.68 3.77 6.19
CA ILE A 11 8.19 3.31 4.89
C ILE A 11 7.02 2.37 5.12
N LEU A 12 5.95 2.57 4.36
CA LEU A 12 4.80 1.69 4.30
C LEU A 12 4.86 0.86 3.02
N PHE A 13 4.83 -0.47 3.16
CA PHE A 13 4.68 -1.35 2.01
C PHE A 13 3.21 -1.70 1.84
N VAL A 14 2.59 -1.19 0.77
CA VAL A 14 1.16 -1.39 0.50
C VAL A 14 0.99 -2.39 -0.65
N PHE A 15 0.21 -3.43 -0.40
CA PHE A 15 -0.10 -4.49 -1.34
C PHE A 15 -1.60 -4.47 -1.64
N ILE A 16 -1.98 -4.85 -2.86
CA ILE A 16 -3.38 -5.05 -3.25
C ILE A 16 -3.61 -6.50 -3.68
N ASN A 17 -4.79 -7.06 -3.38
CA ASN A 17 -5.17 -8.37 -3.90
C ASN A 17 -5.54 -8.30 -5.40
N ARG A 18 -5.54 -9.46 -6.08
CA ARG A 18 -5.84 -9.56 -7.53
C ARG A 18 -7.17 -8.90 -7.92
N ASN A 19 -8.18 -9.01 -7.05
CA ASN A 19 -9.51 -8.47 -7.31
C ASN A 19 -9.66 -6.98 -6.97
N LYS A 20 -8.62 -6.33 -6.46
CA LYS A 20 -8.58 -4.92 -6.05
C LYS A 20 -9.62 -4.54 -5.00
N THR A 21 -10.01 -5.46 -4.12
CA THR A 21 -11.01 -5.26 -3.06
C THR A 21 -10.38 -5.16 -1.66
N MET A 22 -9.11 -5.51 -1.53
CA MET A 22 -8.41 -5.55 -0.25
C MET A 22 -6.98 -5.05 -0.42
N ILE A 23 -6.55 -4.23 0.53
CA ILE A 23 -5.17 -3.82 0.70
C ILE A 23 -4.60 -4.37 2.00
N ARG A 24 -3.30 -4.63 1.99
CA ARG A 24 -2.51 -4.97 3.18
C ARG A 24 -1.35 -3.99 3.27
N THR A 25 -1.12 -3.40 4.43
CA THR A 25 0.00 -2.49 4.68
C THR A 25 0.92 -3.11 5.72
N LEU A 26 2.17 -3.31 5.36
CA LEU A 26 3.23 -3.72 6.27
C LEU A 26 4.04 -2.50 6.68
N ALA A 27 4.25 -2.34 7.98
CA ALA A 27 4.92 -1.20 8.58
C ALA A 27 5.82 -1.69 9.73
N TYR A 28 6.91 -0.97 10.01
CA TYR A 28 7.80 -1.21 11.14
C TYR A 28 7.75 -0.02 12.08
N ASP A 29 7.52 -0.25 13.37
CA ASP A 29 7.35 0.81 14.38
C ASP A 29 8.61 1.09 15.22
N GLY A 30 9.73 0.40 14.93
CA GLY A 30 10.96 0.46 15.71
C GLY A 30 11.15 -0.72 16.66
N THR A 31 10.06 -1.38 17.06
CA THR A 31 10.07 -2.54 17.95
C THR A 31 9.65 -3.83 17.25
N GLY A 32 8.86 -3.71 16.19
CA GLY A 32 8.38 -4.85 15.43
C GLY A 32 7.66 -4.46 14.14
N PHE A 33 7.31 -5.49 13.37
CA PHE A 33 6.46 -5.34 12.20
C PHE A 33 5.00 -5.47 12.59
N TRP A 34 4.17 -4.60 12.02
CA TRP A 34 2.73 -4.68 12.13
C TRP A 34 2.08 -4.67 10.76
N LEU A 35 0.94 -5.35 10.67
CA LEU A 35 0.19 -5.54 9.43
C LEU A 35 -1.22 -4.99 9.60
N MET A 36 -1.57 -4.01 8.78
CA MET A 36 -2.93 -3.50 8.68
C MET A 36 -3.61 -4.09 7.45
N THR A 37 -4.90 -4.40 7.55
CA THR A 37 -5.71 -4.85 6.40
C THR A 37 -6.96 -4.00 6.28
N LYS A 38 -7.23 -3.49 5.08
CA LYS A 38 -8.49 -2.81 4.75
C LYS A 38 -9.15 -3.55 3.59
N ARG A 39 -10.37 -4.03 3.81
CA ARG A 39 -11.23 -4.64 2.80
C ARG A 39 -12.42 -3.73 2.54
N LEU A 40 -12.72 -3.45 1.28
CA LEU A 40 -13.94 -2.75 0.92
C LEU A 40 -15.13 -3.69 1.08
N SER A 41 -16.22 -3.20 1.67
CA SER A 41 -17.48 -3.94 1.74
C SER A 41 -18.14 -4.08 0.35
N LYS A 42 -17.97 -3.06 -0.50
CA LYS A 42 -18.42 -3.00 -1.90
C LYS A 42 -17.40 -2.21 -2.73
N GLY A 43 -17.34 -2.48 -4.04
CA GLY A 43 -16.48 -1.75 -4.97
C GLY A 43 -15.03 -2.26 -5.03
N LYS A 44 -14.16 -1.50 -5.67
CA LYS A 44 -12.73 -1.81 -5.88
C LYS A 44 -11.89 -0.54 -5.71
N PHE A 45 -10.67 -0.67 -5.23
CA PHE A 45 -9.68 0.39 -5.28
C PHE A 45 -9.32 0.66 -6.76
N GLN A 46 -9.51 1.91 -7.19
CA GLN A 46 -9.20 2.36 -8.54
C GLN A 46 -7.78 2.93 -8.62
N CYS A 47 -7.27 3.12 -9.84
CA CYS A 47 -5.98 3.78 -10.10
C CYS A 47 -4.73 3.10 -9.48
N TRP A 48 -4.83 1.83 -9.07
CA TRP A 48 -3.68 1.09 -8.53
C TRP A 48 -2.54 0.97 -9.58
N PRO A 49 -1.28 1.29 -9.22
CA PRO A 49 -0.16 1.28 -10.16
C PRO A 49 0.13 -0.12 -10.72
N THR A 50 0.47 -0.19 -11.99
CA THR A 50 0.86 -1.44 -12.67
C THR A 50 2.34 -1.74 -12.45
N VAL A 51 2.75 -2.99 -12.69
CA VAL A 51 4.08 -3.55 -12.37
C VAL A 51 5.27 -2.76 -12.95
N ASN A 52 5.04 -1.90 -13.95
CA ASN A 52 6.08 -1.09 -14.60
C ASN A 52 5.88 0.43 -14.44
N SER A 53 4.98 0.88 -13.55
CA SER A 53 4.89 2.31 -13.23
C SER A 53 6.06 2.69 -12.32
N PRO A 54 6.81 3.78 -12.61
CA PRO A 54 7.84 4.27 -11.71
C PRO A 54 7.24 4.51 -10.33
N VAL A 55 7.71 3.75 -9.33
CA VAL A 55 7.30 3.96 -7.94
C VAL A 55 8.11 5.12 -7.40
N HIS A 56 7.63 6.34 -7.65
CA HIS A 56 8.18 7.52 -6.99
C HIS A 56 7.81 7.50 -5.49
N PRO A 57 8.65 8.09 -4.62
CA PRO A 57 8.24 8.40 -3.26
C PRO A 57 6.86 9.07 -3.29
N PHE A 58 5.86 8.42 -2.72
CA PHE A 58 4.49 8.89 -2.79
C PHE A 58 4.23 9.81 -1.60
N GLU A 59 3.82 11.04 -1.87
CA GLU A 59 3.33 11.91 -0.79
C GLU A 59 2.09 11.27 -0.16
N ALA A 60 1.92 11.45 1.15
CA ALA A 60 0.75 10.92 1.88
C ALA A 60 -0.59 11.29 1.22
N ARG A 61 -0.65 12.46 0.57
CA ARG A 61 -1.82 12.92 -0.19
C ARG A 61 -2.13 12.04 -1.40
N GLN A 62 -1.13 11.70 -2.19
CA GLN A 62 -1.32 10.83 -3.36
C GLN A 62 -1.76 9.44 -2.90
N LEU A 63 -1.20 8.94 -1.79
CA LEU A 63 -1.61 7.65 -1.22
C LEU A 63 -3.10 7.67 -0.87
N ARG A 64 -3.58 8.74 -0.23
CA ARG A 64 -5.01 8.86 0.12
C ARG A 64 -5.92 8.81 -1.10
N GLN A 65 -5.53 9.43 -2.22
CA GLN A 65 -6.29 9.38 -3.48
C GLN A 65 -6.30 7.96 -4.06
N LEU A 66 -5.18 7.23 -3.98
CA LEU A 66 -5.12 5.84 -4.40
C LEU A 66 -6.02 4.93 -3.55
N LEU A 67 -6.11 5.23 -2.25
CA LEU A 67 -6.86 4.44 -1.27
C LEU A 67 -8.33 4.86 -1.14
N SER A 68 -8.78 5.89 -1.86
CA SER A 68 -10.18 6.29 -1.87
C SER A 68 -11.00 5.32 -2.72
N PRO A 69 -12.05 4.68 -2.16
CA PRO A 69 -13.00 3.92 -2.96
C PRO A 69 -13.86 4.86 -3.80
N VAL A 70 -14.35 4.35 -4.93
CA VAL A 70 -15.46 4.92 -5.71
C VAL A 70 -16.68 4.04 -5.52
#